data_AF-A0A7S3C5E7-F1
#
_entry.id   AF-A0A7S3C5E7-F1
#
_cell.length_a   1.000
_cell.length_b   1.000
_cell.length_c   1.000
_cell.angle_alpha   90.00
_cell.angle_beta   90.00
_cell.angle_gamma   90.00
#
_symmetry.space_group_name_H-M   'P 1'
#
loop_
_entity.id
_entity.type
_entity.pdbx_description
1 polymer ?
#
loop_
_entity_poly.entity_id
_entity_poly.type
_entity_poly.pdbx_seq_one_letter_code
_entity_poly.pdbx_strand_id
1 'polypeptide(L)'
;IDCTPCRYVLGHLGFPFDTASPEEGTPYPELKGSGVPTSDGADGLTGTLSICSFAAACAKSATIGIATGREDVAAWISKADASAEGVAPELLDELASLLNGVHPVDESPCLNQWGFTVDDALVLPYVRSMAPSAATLDEWPPVVRAYLEMASARCKVPLEP
;
A
#
# COMPACT_ATOMS: atom_id res chain seq x y z
N ILE A 1 4.90 9.10 10.60
CA ILE A 1 5.37 8.40 9.38
C ILE A 1 4.42 7.25 9.14
N ASP A 2 3.85 7.17 7.94
CA ASP A 2 2.76 6.26 7.64
C ASP A 2 3.28 4.84 7.41
N CYS A 3 2.90 3.90 8.30
CA CYS A 3 3.23 2.48 8.17
C CYS A 3 2.33 1.76 7.15
N THR A 4 1.36 2.46 6.57
CA THR A 4 0.35 1.87 5.67
C THR A 4 0.93 1.18 4.43
N PRO A 5 1.99 1.68 3.75
CA PRO A 5 2.61 0.91 2.66
C PRO A 5 3.12 -0.47 3.12
N CYS A 6 3.77 -0.55 4.30
CA CYS A 6 4.19 -1.84 4.86
C CYS A 6 3.00 -2.76 5.10
N ARG A 7 1.90 -2.22 5.65
CA ARG A 7 0.70 -3.01 5.94
C ARG A 7 0.11 -3.61 4.66
N TYR A 8 0.08 -2.85 3.57
CA TYR A 8 -0.35 -3.38 2.27
C TYR A 8 0.55 -4.50 1.76
N VAL A 9 1.87 -4.33 1.80
CA VAL A 9 2.81 -5.37 1.34
C VAL A 9 2.74 -6.62 2.22
N LEU A 10 2.83 -6.46 3.54
CA LEU A 10 2.82 -7.58 4.47
C LEU A 10 1.49 -8.34 4.43
N GLY A 11 0.37 -7.61 4.34
CA GLY A 11 -0.97 -8.18 4.20
C GLY A 11 -1.13 -8.96 2.90
N HIS A 12 -0.67 -8.39 1.78
CA HIS A 12 -0.67 -9.06 0.47
C HIS A 12 0.11 -10.37 0.48
N LEU A 13 1.27 -10.37 1.13
CA LEU A 13 2.14 -11.55 1.23
C LEU A 13 1.65 -12.58 2.27
N GLY A 14 0.58 -12.28 3.01
CA GLY A 14 0.10 -13.11 4.11
C GLY A 14 1.13 -13.25 5.24
N PHE A 15 2.06 -12.30 5.33
CA PHE A 15 3.09 -12.30 6.36
C PHE A 15 2.44 -11.97 7.71
N PRO A 16 2.72 -12.70 8.80
CA PRO A 16 2.19 -12.34 10.11
C PRO A 16 2.93 -11.09 10.62
N PHE A 17 2.21 -10.01 10.89
CA PHE A 17 2.74 -8.81 11.53
C PHE A 17 1.76 -8.30 12.59
N ASP A 18 2.30 -7.79 13.68
CA ASP A 18 1.51 -7.07 14.66
C ASP A 18 1.32 -5.63 14.15
N THR A 19 0.06 -5.21 14.04
CA THR A 19 -0.30 -3.85 13.62
C THR A 19 -0.21 -2.82 14.75
N ALA A 20 0.16 -3.25 15.97
CA ALA A 20 0.31 -2.39 17.13
C ALA A 20 1.01 -1.08 16.73
N SER A 21 0.41 0.04 17.12
CA SER A 21 1.00 1.36 16.86
C SER A 21 2.43 1.38 17.36
N PRO A 22 3.36 2.05 16.65
CA PRO A 22 4.72 2.21 17.11
C PRO A 22 4.72 2.63 18.57
N GLU A 23 5.55 1.98 19.39
CA GLU A 23 5.77 2.44 20.78
C GLU A 23 6.12 3.93 20.72
N GLU A 24 5.55 4.72 21.64
CA GLU A 24 5.78 6.17 21.71
C GLU A 24 7.29 6.46 21.59
N GLY A 25 7.68 7.14 20.50
CA GLY A 25 9.08 7.50 20.24
C GLY A 25 9.80 6.70 19.16
N THR A 26 9.16 5.72 18.50
CA THR A 26 9.74 5.06 17.31
C THR A 26 9.29 5.76 16.01
N PRO A 27 10.19 6.47 15.30
CA PRO A 27 9.80 7.25 14.12
C PRO A 27 9.53 6.42 12.86
N TYR A 28 9.76 5.10 12.87
CA TYR A 28 9.70 4.25 11.69
C TYR A 28 8.96 2.94 11.97
N PRO A 29 8.32 2.32 10.95
CA PRO A 29 7.82 0.96 11.07
C PRO A 29 8.96 0.02 11.43
N GLU A 30 8.69 -0.89 12.36
CA GLU A 30 9.62 -1.91 12.84
C GLU A 30 8.97 -3.30 12.70
N LEU A 31 9.67 -4.22 12.06
CA LEU A 31 9.30 -5.62 12.00
C LEU A 31 10.13 -6.39 13.03
N LYS A 32 9.46 -7.06 13.97
CA LYS A 32 10.08 -7.92 14.99
C LYS A 32 9.70 -9.38 14.77
N GLY A 33 10.58 -10.31 15.17
CA GLY A 33 10.29 -11.73 15.14
C GLY A 33 11.50 -12.62 14.92
N SER A 34 11.33 -13.91 15.15
CA SER A 34 12.38 -14.91 14.90
C SER A 34 12.72 -14.96 13.41
N GLY A 35 14.01 -14.84 13.08
CA GLY A 35 14.51 -14.86 11.70
C GLY A 35 14.44 -13.52 10.96
N VAL A 36 13.94 -12.45 11.60
CA VAL A 36 14.07 -11.09 11.08
C VAL A 36 15.51 -10.63 11.27
N PRO A 37 16.20 -10.15 10.21
CA PRO A 37 17.56 -9.66 10.35
C PRO A 37 17.57 -8.40 11.21
N THR A 38 18.40 -8.43 12.25
CA THR A 38 18.66 -7.26 13.11
C THR A 38 20.09 -6.78 12.90
N SER A 39 20.27 -5.47 12.90
CA SER A 39 21.58 -4.85 13.04
C SER A 39 22.11 -5.11 14.46
N ASP A 40 23.43 -5.06 14.67
CA ASP A 40 24.00 -5.16 16.03
C ASP A 40 23.39 -4.09 16.95
N GLY A 41 22.66 -4.54 17.98
CA GLY A 41 21.97 -3.69 18.94
C GLY A 41 20.58 -3.18 18.52
N ALA A 42 20.04 -3.63 17.39
CA ALA A 42 18.66 -3.34 16.98
C ALA A 42 17.70 -4.47 17.35
N ASP A 43 16.47 -4.11 17.75
CA ASP A 43 15.40 -5.04 18.14
C ASP A 43 14.42 -5.36 17.00
N GLY A 44 14.86 -5.25 15.74
CA GLY A 44 14.04 -5.51 14.58
C GLY A 44 14.62 -4.95 13.28
N LEU A 45 13.89 -5.19 12.19
CA LEU A 45 14.17 -4.59 10.89
C LEU A 45 13.33 -3.32 10.75
N THR A 46 13.98 -2.19 10.50
CA THR A 46 13.32 -0.88 10.37
C THR A 46 13.31 -0.39 8.92
N GLY A 47 12.32 0.47 8.63
CA GLY A 47 12.21 1.15 7.35
C GLY A 47 11.36 0.39 6.33
N THR A 48 10.49 1.13 5.64
CA THR A 48 9.43 0.57 4.78
C THR A 48 9.96 -0.36 3.70
N LEU A 49 10.95 0.10 2.91
CA LEU A 49 11.49 -0.69 1.81
C LEU A 49 12.25 -1.92 2.29
N SER A 50 12.98 -1.82 3.41
CA SER A 50 13.68 -2.96 4.03
C SER A 50 12.69 -4.03 4.46
N ILE A 51 11.63 -3.63 5.16
CA ILE A 51 10.57 -4.53 5.62
C ILE A 51 9.87 -5.21 4.44
N CYS A 52 9.47 -4.44 3.43
CA CYS A 52 8.83 -4.98 2.23
C CYS A 52 9.74 -5.98 1.48
N SER A 53 11.03 -5.66 1.34
CA SER A 53 12.01 -6.51 0.66
C SER A 53 12.23 -7.83 1.41
N PHE A 54 12.35 -7.75 2.74
CA PHE A 54 12.48 -8.95 3.57
C PHE A 54 11.23 -9.83 3.48
N ALA A 55 10.04 -9.25 3.60
CA ALA A 55 8.80 -9.99 3.49
C ALA A 55 8.64 -10.68 2.14
N ALA A 56 8.99 -9.98 1.05
CA ALA A 56 8.96 -10.55 -0.31
C ALA A 56 9.92 -11.74 -0.46
N ALA A 57 11.11 -11.67 0.14
CA ALA A 57 12.08 -12.77 0.12
C ALA A 57 11.62 -13.99 0.95
N CYS A 58 10.86 -13.78 2.01
CA CYS A 58 10.36 -14.86 2.89
C CYS A 58 9.02 -15.45 2.45
N ALA A 59 8.30 -14.80 1.53
CA ALA A 59 6.99 -15.24 1.08
C ALA A 59 7.09 -16.56 0.31
N LYS A 60 6.32 -17.58 0.74
CA LYS A 60 6.37 -18.94 0.15
C LYS A 60 5.37 -19.17 -0.97
N SER A 61 4.25 -18.44 -0.95
CA SER A 61 3.07 -18.71 -1.79
C SER A 61 2.54 -17.48 -2.53
N ALA A 62 2.90 -16.28 -2.09
CA ALA A 62 2.50 -15.03 -2.71
C ALA A 62 3.74 -14.30 -3.22
N THR A 63 3.64 -13.70 -4.39
CA THR A 63 4.67 -12.83 -4.95
C THR A 63 4.16 -11.40 -4.97
N ILE A 64 5.04 -10.45 -4.70
CA ILE A 64 4.80 -9.04 -4.97
C ILE A 64 5.76 -8.60 -6.08
N GLY A 65 5.24 -7.91 -7.09
CA GLY A 65 6.12 -7.31 -8.10
C GLY A 65 6.97 -6.21 -7.48
N ILE A 66 8.23 -6.11 -7.89
CA ILE A 66 9.13 -5.02 -7.47
C ILE A 66 8.57 -3.65 -7.87
N ALA A 67 9.06 -2.58 -7.24
CA ALA A 67 8.79 -1.22 -7.69
C ALA A 67 9.25 -1.09 -9.16
N THR A 68 8.36 -0.64 -10.03
CA THR A 68 8.60 -0.68 -11.47
C THR A 68 9.42 0.52 -11.96
N GLY A 69 9.50 1.58 -11.13
CA GLY A 69 10.10 2.85 -11.53
C GLY A 69 9.24 3.63 -12.52
N ARG A 70 7.94 3.34 -12.58
CA ARG A 70 6.96 4.04 -13.42
C ARG A 70 6.92 5.53 -13.11
N GLU A 71 7.38 6.35 -14.05
CA GLU A 71 7.43 7.80 -13.94
C GLU A 71 6.03 8.42 -13.79
N ASP A 72 5.02 7.84 -14.43
CA ASP A 72 3.63 8.28 -14.35
C ASP A 72 3.03 8.04 -12.94
N VAL A 73 3.33 6.90 -12.31
CA VAL A 73 2.96 6.64 -10.91
C VAL A 73 3.69 7.59 -9.96
N ALA A 74 4.99 7.81 -10.17
CA ALA A 74 5.76 8.74 -9.34
C ALA A 74 5.24 10.19 -9.46
N ALA A 75 4.88 10.62 -10.67
CA ALA A 75 4.27 11.92 -10.93
C ALA A 75 2.91 12.03 -10.25
N TRP A 76 2.07 10.98 -10.31
CA TRP A 76 0.80 10.95 -9.61
C TRP A 76 0.97 11.08 -8.10
N ILE A 77 1.90 10.32 -7.49
CA ILE A 77 2.22 10.40 -6.05
C ILE A 77 2.66 11.83 -5.69
N SER A 78 3.54 12.44 -6.48
CA SER A 78 4.00 13.80 -6.21
C SER A 78 2.86 14.83 -6.25
N LYS A 79 1.86 14.65 -7.11
CA LYS A 79 0.66 15.52 -7.15
C LYS A 79 -0.24 15.26 -5.94
N ALA A 80 -0.46 14.00 -5.58
CA ALA A 80 -1.25 13.62 -4.42
C ALA A 80 -0.65 14.16 -3.11
N ASP A 81 0.67 14.12 -2.97
CA ASP A 81 1.40 14.65 -1.81
C ASP A 81 1.30 16.19 -1.70
N ALA A 82 1.27 16.87 -2.84
CA ALA A 82 1.11 18.33 -2.91
C ALA A 82 -0.34 18.80 -2.71
N SER A 83 -1.32 17.90 -2.79
CA SER A 83 -2.73 18.22 -2.61
C SER A 83 -3.06 18.41 -1.12
N ALA A 84 -2.94 19.65 -0.65
CA ALA A 84 -3.06 19.96 0.78
C ALA A 84 -4.49 19.89 1.34
N GLU A 85 -5.54 19.92 0.50
CA GLU A 85 -6.93 19.97 0.96
C GLU A 85 -7.89 19.24 0.00
N GLY A 86 -8.53 18.18 0.50
CA GLY A 86 -9.63 17.50 -0.19
C GLY A 86 -9.22 16.57 -1.33
N VAL A 87 -10.20 15.80 -1.81
CA VAL A 87 -10.05 14.92 -2.97
C VAL A 87 -10.16 15.76 -4.22
N ALA A 88 -9.07 15.89 -4.98
CA ALA A 88 -9.12 16.49 -6.30
C ALA A 88 -9.70 15.46 -7.28
N PRO A 89 -10.91 15.65 -7.85
CA PRO A 89 -11.53 14.66 -8.74
C PRO A 89 -10.63 14.27 -9.92
N GLU A 90 -9.82 15.21 -10.41
CA GLU A 90 -8.84 14.98 -11.46
C GLU A 90 -7.76 13.95 -11.09
N LEU A 91 -7.40 13.84 -9.81
CA LEU A 91 -6.44 12.83 -9.35
C LEU A 91 -7.06 11.43 -9.38
N LEU A 92 -8.36 11.31 -9.11
CA LEU A 92 -9.07 10.04 -9.21
C LEU A 92 -9.24 9.61 -10.67
N ASP A 93 -9.56 10.53 -11.58
CA ASP A 93 -9.67 10.25 -13.01
C ASP A 93 -8.31 9.88 -13.62
N GLU A 94 -7.23 10.57 -13.20
CA GLU A 94 -5.87 10.22 -13.59
C GLU A 94 -5.51 8.81 -13.07
N LEU A 95 -5.81 8.51 -11.81
CA LEU A 95 -5.56 7.18 -11.24
C LEU A 95 -6.37 6.09 -11.96
N ALA A 96 -7.63 6.36 -12.28
CA ALA A 96 -8.46 5.43 -13.05
C ALA A 96 -7.82 5.07 -14.39
N SER A 97 -7.15 6.03 -15.03
CA SER A 97 -6.42 5.82 -16.30
C SER A 97 -5.09 5.06 -16.12
N LEU A 98 -4.49 5.12 -14.93
CA LEU A 98 -3.25 4.38 -14.60
C LEU A 98 -3.50 2.92 -14.23
N LEU A 99 -4.70 2.57 -13.77
CA LEU A 99 -5.11 1.22 -13.42
C LEU A 99 -5.35 0.37 -14.68
N ASN A 100 -4.34 -0.39 -15.08
CA ASN A 100 -4.33 -1.15 -16.33
C ASN A 100 -4.16 -2.67 -16.13
N GLY A 101 -4.30 -3.16 -14.90
CA GLY A 101 -4.17 -4.58 -14.59
C GLY A 101 -5.21 -5.07 -13.61
N VAL A 102 -5.17 -6.37 -13.36
CA VAL A 102 -5.99 -7.05 -12.36
C VAL A 102 -5.15 -8.03 -11.57
N HIS A 103 -5.45 -8.18 -10.29
CA HIS A 103 -4.83 -9.17 -9.44
C HIS A 103 -5.37 -10.57 -9.78
N PRO A 104 -4.53 -11.61 -9.91
CA PRO A 104 -4.95 -12.91 -10.44
C PRO A 104 -5.84 -13.74 -9.51
N VAL A 105 -5.98 -13.37 -8.22
CA VAL A 105 -6.73 -14.17 -7.24
C VAL A 105 -8.14 -13.64 -7.01
N ASP A 106 -8.27 -12.32 -6.89
CA ASP A 106 -9.52 -11.65 -6.51
C ASP A 106 -9.98 -10.64 -7.57
N GLU A 107 -9.28 -10.55 -8.71
CA GLU A 107 -9.60 -9.66 -9.83
C GLU A 107 -9.62 -8.17 -9.45
N SER A 108 -9.03 -7.79 -8.31
CA SER A 108 -8.95 -6.38 -7.94
C SER A 108 -8.15 -5.60 -8.98
N PRO A 109 -8.54 -4.37 -9.35
CA PRO A 109 -7.70 -3.51 -10.19
C PRO A 109 -6.27 -3.39 -9.63
N CYS A 110 -5.29 -3.23 -10.52
CA CYS A 110 -3.89 -3.03 -10.19
C CYS A 110 -3.29 -1.99 -11.15
N LEU A 111 -2.25 -1.29 -10.71
CA LEU A 111 -1.50 -0.39 -11.57
C LEU A 111 -0.82 -1.13 -12.72
N ASN A 112 -0.33 -2.34 -12.46
CA ASN A 112 0.47 -3.12 -13.40
C ASN A 112 -0.30 -4.33 -13.95
N GLN A 113 -0.09 -4.63 -15.24
CA GLN A 113 -0.79 -5.71 -15.96
C GLN A 113 -0.59 -7.11 -15.38
N TRP A 114 0.51 -7.32 -14.67
CA TRP A 114 0.87 -8.59 -14.03
C TRP A 114 0.43 -8.68 -12.56
N GLY A 115 -0.41 -7.76 -12.10
CA GLY A 115 -1.01 -7.77 -10.77
C GLY A 115 -0.33 -6.82 -9.78
N PHE A 116 -0.50 -7.11 -8.49
CA PHE A 116 -0.13 -6.23 -7.39
C PHE A 116 1.39 -6.14 -7.19
N THR A 117 1.87 -4.92 -7.01
CA THR A 117 3.28 -4.55 -6.91
C THR A 117 3.54 -3.58 -5.77
N VAL A 118 4.82 -3.25 -5.53
CA VAL A 118 5.19 -2.18 -4.60
C VAL A 118 4.58 -0.84 -5.00
N ASP A 119 4.39 -0.56 -6.30
CA ASP A 119 3.75 0.68 -6.75
C ASP A 119 2.33 0.81 -6.17
N ASP A 120 1.56 -0.28 -6.15
CA ASP A 120 0.21 -0.29 -5.61
C ASP A 120 0.23 0.03 -4.10
N ALA A 121 1.16 -0.59 -3.37
CA ALA A 121 1.36 -0.33 -1.94
C ALA A 121 1.82 1.10 -1.63
N LEU A 122 2.45 1.80 -2.57
CA LEU A 122 2.84 3.21 -2.44
C LEU A 122 1.68 4.17 -2.73
N VAL A 123 0.79 3.82 -3.67
CA VAL A 123 -0.35 4.67 -4.06
C VAL A 123 -1.53 4.54 -3.09
N LEU A 124 -1.85 3.32 -2.63
CA LEU A 124 -3.02 3.06 -1.80
C LEU A 124 -3.13 3.88 -0.49
N PRO A 125 -2.04 4.25 0.21
CA PRO A 125 -2.12 5.15 1.36
C PRO A 125 -2.69 6.52 1.01
N TYR A 126 -2.27 7.11 -0.12
CA TYR A 126 -2.78 8.39 -0.60
C TYR A 126 -4.27 8.28 -0.94
N VAL A 127 -4.64 7.23 -1.69
CA VAL A 127 -6.04 6.96 -2.03
C VAL A 127 -6.88 6.77 -0.78
N ARG A 128 -6.40 6.01 0.22
CA ARG A 128 -7.10 5.85 1.50
C ARG A 128 -7.29 7.19 2.22
N SER A 129 -6.28 8.05 2.24
CA SER A 129 -6.37 9.37 2.88
C SER A 129 -7.39 10.31 2.23
N MET A 130 -7.68 10.09 0.94
CA MET A 130 -8.71 10.80 0.19
C MET A 130 -10.13 10.29 0.48
N ALA A 131 -10.34 9.19 1.19
CA ALA A 131 -11.68 8.62 1.39
C ALA A 131 -12.25 8.89 2.80
N PRO A 132 -12.74 10.11 3.11
CA PRO A 132 -13.19 10.44 4.45
C PRO A 132 -14.58 9.89 4.81
N SER A 133 -15.34 9.31 3.85
CA SER A 133 -16.64 8.69 4.14
C SER A 133 -17.12 7.73 3.05
N ALA A 134 -18.06 6.85 3.38
CA ALA A 134 -18.73 5.98 2.41
C ALA A 134 -19.48 6.75 1.31
N ALA A 135 -20.08 7.91 1.64
CA ALA A 135 -20.77 8.75 0.66
C ALA A 135 -19.79 9.31 -0.39
N THR A 136 -18.57 9.65 0.03
CA THR A 136 -17.51 10.12 -0.87
C THR A 136 -17.06 9.02 -1.83
N LEU A 137 -16.99 7.77 -1.37
CA LEU A 137 -16.61 6.63 -2.21
C LEU A 137 -17.61 6.33 -3.32
N ASP A 138 -18.90 6.61 -3.12
CA ASP A 138 -19.92 6.41 -4.14
C ASP A 138 -19.83 7.40 -5.30
N GLU A 139 -19.13 8.52 -5.12
CA GLU A 139 -18.88 9.53 -6.16
C GLU A 139 -17.62 9.22 -6.99
N TRP A 140 -16.81 8.24 -6.57
CA TRP A 140 -15.54 7.93 -7.21
C TRP A 140 -15.72 7.13 -8.51
N PRO A 141 -14.74 7.20 -9.43
CA PRO A 141 -14.67 6.26 -10.54
C PRO A 141 -14.74 4.80 -10.02
N PRO A 142 -15.66 3.95 -10.53
CA PRO A 142 -15.89 2.61 -9.96
C PRO A 142 -14.63 1.74 -9.88
N VAL A 143 -13.71 1.89 -10.84
CA VAL A 143 -12.42 1.17 -10.86
C VAL A 143 -11.50 1.60 -9.71
N VAL A 144 -11.51 2.88 -9.33
CA VAL A 144 -10.68 3.41 -8.22
C VAL A 144 -11.28 3.00 -6.87
N ARG A 145 -12.62 3.00 -6.77
CA ARG A 145 -13.31 2.48 -5.58
C ARG A 145 -12.98 1.00 -5.37
N ALA A 146 -13.15 0.18 -6.41
CA ALA A 146 -12.82 -1.24 -6.37
C ALA A 146 -11.33 -1.48 -6.05
N TYR A 147 -10.43 -0.67 -6.61
CA TYR A 147 -9.00 -0.71 -6.30
C TYR A 147 -8.73 -0.56 -4.80
N LEU A 148 -9.30 0.48 -4.17
CA LEU A 148 -9.13 0.73 -2.74
C LEU A 148 -9.78 -0.37 -1.88
N GLU A 149 -11.06 -0.68 -2.12
CA GLU A 149 -11.84 -1.60 -1.28
C GLU A 149 -11.28 -3.02 -1.31
N MET A 150 -11.00 -3.54 -2.51
CA MET A 150 -10.54 -4.92 -2.67
C MET A 150 -9.10 -5.09 -2.20
N ALA A 151 -8.20 -4.14 -2.49
CA ALA A 151 -6.83 -4.19 -1.98
C ALA A 151 -6.81 -4.08 -0.46
N SER A 152 -7.63 -3.19 0.12
CA SER A 152 -7.77 -3.05 1.59
C SER A 152 -8.26 -4.35 2.23
N ALA A 153 -9.30 -4.96 1.67
CA ALA A 153 -9.84 -6.23 2.15
C ALA A 153 -8.79 -7.36 2.06
N ARG A 154 -8.12 -7.52 0.91
CA ARG A 154 -7.06 -8.52 0.70
C ARG A 154 -5.92 -8.34 1.69
N CYS A 155 -5.44 -7.11 1.85
CA CYS A 155 -4.30 -6.79 2.69
C CYS A 155 -4.67 -6.62 4.17
N LYS A 156 -5.95 -6.80 4.54
CA LYS A 156 -6.45 -6.61 5.91
C LYS A 156 -6.16 -5.21 6.47
N VAL A 157 -6.16 -4.20 5.61
CA VAL A 157 -6.01 -2.80 5.98
C VAL A 157 -7.41 -2.20 6.11
N PRO A 158 -7.87 -1.82 7.32
CA PRO A 158 -9.22 -1.29 7.47
C PRO A 158 -9.34 0.09 6.81
N LEU A 159 -10.42 0.26 6.02
CA LEU A 159 -10.97 1.56 5.69
C LEU A 159 -11.66 2.05 6.96
N GLU A 160 -11.12 3.07 7.61
CA GLU A 160 -11.81 3.67 8.77
C GLU A 160 -13.06 4.41 8.28
N PRO A 161 -14.13 4.50 9.10
CA PRO A 161 -15.24 5.41 8.87
C PRO A 161 -14.87 6.88 9.11
#